data_AF-C5CLS4-F1
#
_entry.id   AF-C5CLS4-F1
#
_cell.length_a   1.000
_cell.length_b   1.000
_cell.length_c   1.000
_cell.angle_alpha   90.00
_cell.angle_beta   90.00
_cell.angle_gamma   90.00
#
_symmetry.space_group_name_H-M   'P 1'
#
loop_
_entity.id
_entity.type
_entity.pdbx_description
1 polymer ?
#
loop_
_entity_poly.entity_id
_entity_poly.type
_entity_poly.pdbx_seq_one_letter_code
_entity_poly.pdbx_strand_id
1 'polypeptide(L)' 'MRLTLLDFADLVSGRCARIGDLHGDWDRNAGDHIRAVLHGIPGLLPMQPNTDSEPV' A
#
# COMPACT_ATOMS: atom_id res chain seq x y z
N MET A 1 -23.33 -9.17 -13.03
CA MET A 1 -22.33 -9.51 -11.98
C MET A 1 -22.56 -8.60 -10.79
N ARG A 2 -22.52 -9.14 -9.57
CA ARG A 2 -22.60 -8.34 -8.33
C ARG A 2 -21.15 -8.06 -7.90
N LEU A 3 -20.78 -6.79 -7.78
CA LEU A 3 -19.48 -6.42 -7.23
C LEU A 3 -19.40 -6.90 -5.78
N THR A 4 -18.32 -7.59 -5.46
CA THR A 4 -18.01 -7.98 -4.09
C THR A 4 -17.34 -6.83 -3.36
N LEU A 5 -17.31 -6.90 -2.03
CA LEU A 5 -16.53 -5.97 -1.22
C LEU A 5 -15.02 -6.05 -1.56
N LEU A 6 -14.55 -7.23 -1.96
CA LEU A 6 -13.17 -7.44 -2.39
C LEU A 6 -12.88 -6.71 -3.70
N ASP A 7 -13.77 -6.80 -4.69
CA ASP A 7 -13.62 -6.06 -5.95
C ASP A 7 -13.57 -4.54 -5.73
N PHE A 8 -14.39 -4.03 -4.81
CA PHE A 8 -14.37 -2.63 -4.41
C PHE A 8 -13.03 -2.25 -3.76
N ALA A 9 -12.55 -3.08 -2.84
CA ALA A 9 -11.28 -2.85 -2.14
C ALA A 9 -10.08 -2.87 -3.11
N ASP A 10 -10.05 -3.78 -4.07
CA ASP A 10 -9.01 -3.83 -5.10
C ASP A 10 -9.04 -2.58 -6.00
N LEU A 11 -10.22 -2.10 -6.37
CA LEU A 11 -10.37 -0.87 -7.16
C LEU A 11 -9.82 0.35 -6.40
N VAL A 12 -10.16 0.49 -5.12
CA VAL A 12 -9.66 1.57 -4.24
C VAL A 12 -8.13 1.49 -4.12
N SER A 13 -7.61 0.30 -3.84
CA SER A 13 -6.15 0.08 -3.70
C SER A 13 -5.39 0.44 -4.97
N GLY A 14 -5.92 0.06 -6.14
CA GLY A 14 -5.33 0.40 -7.43
C GLY A 14 -5.34 1.91 -7.71
N ARG A 15 -6.38 2.63 -7.26
CA ARG A 15 -6.44 4.10 -7.39
C ARG A 15 -5.43 4.79 -6.48
N CYS A 16 -5.28 4.32 -5.24
CA CYS A 16 -4.28 4.84 -4.31
C CYS A 16 -2.85 4.66 -4.85
N ALA A 17 -2.52 3.49 -5.41
CA ALA A 17 -1.21 3.26 -5.98
C ALA A 17 -0.91 4.21 -7.16
N ARG A 18 -1.87 4.38 -8.06
CA ARG A 18 -1.72 5.30 -9.19
C ARG A 18 -1.53 6.76 -8.76
N ILE A 19 -2.11 7.18 -7.64
CA ILE A 19 -1.86 8.52 -7.09
C ILE A 19 -0.41 8.60 -6.60
N GLY A 20 0.07 7.59 -5.88
CA GLY A 20 1.47 7.50 -5.46
C GLY A 20 2.45 7.62 -6.63
N ASP A 21 2.21 6.84 -7.69
CA ASP A 21 2.97 6.89 -8.94
C ASP A 21 3.10 8.33 -9.48
N LEU A 22 1.99 9.07 -9.57
CA LEU A 22 2.00 10.46 -10.07
C LEU A 22 2.84 11.42 -9.22
N HIS A 23 3.11 11.07 -7.97
CA HIS A 23 3.89 11.86 -7.01
C HIS A 23 5.30 11.32 -6.78
N GLY A 24 5.71 10.27 -7.50
CA GLY A 24 7.03 9.66 -7.34
C GLY A 24 7.13 8.61 -6.22
N ASP A 25 5.99 8.17 -5.68
CA ASP A 25 5.88 7.13 -4.65
C ASP A 25 5.71 5.76 -5.32
N TRP A 26 6.81 5.28 -5.90
CA TRP A 26 6.84 4.10 -6.77
C TRP A 26 6.96 2.76 -6.03
N ASP A 27 7.34 2.77 -4.75
CA ASP A 27 7.55 1.56 -3.96
C ASP A 27 6.86 1.68 -2.61
N ARG A 28 5.97 0.71 -2.31
CA ARG A 28 5.22 0.61 -1.05
C ARG A 28 4.32 1.81 -0.78
N ASN A 29 3.69 2.33 -1.83
CA ASN A 29 2.72 3.41 -1.70
C ASN A 29 1.48 2.94 -0.92
N ALA A 30 0.57 3.88 -0.63
CA ALA A 30 -0.65 3.59 0.11
C ALA A 30 -1.49 2.45 -0.50
N GLY A 31 -1.52 2.32 -1.82
CA GLY A 31 -2.23 1.24 -2.49
C GLY A 31 -1.59 -0.13 -2.29
N ASP A 32 -0.26 -0.18 -2.28
CA ASP A 32 0.49 -1.40 -1.97
C ASP A 32 0.31 -1.81 -0.52
N HIS A 33 0.31 -0.86 0.41
CA HIS A 33 0.03 -1.11 1.82
C HIS A 33 -1.38 -1.69 2.03
N ILE A 34 -2.40 -1.13 1.37
CA ILE A 34 -3.77 -1.65 1.45
C ILE A 34 -3.83 -3.09 0.92
N ARG A 35 -3.19 -3.38 -0.22
CA ARG A 35 -3.09 -4.75 -0.76
C ARG A 35 -2.35 -5.70 0.19
N ALA A 36 -1.26 -5.24 0.82
CA ALA A 36 -0.48 -6.01 1.78
C ALA A 36 -1.35 -6.51 2.95
N VAL A 37 -2.18 -5.62 3.49
CA VAL A 37 -3.08 -5.92 4.62
C VAL A 37 -4.25 -6.80 4.20
N LEU A 38 -4.90 -6.50 3.07
CA LEU A 38 -6.06 -7.27 2.56
C LEU A 38 -5.71 -8.71 2.18
N HIS A 39 -4.61 -8.89 1.46
CA HIS A 39 -4.19 -10.19 0.93
C HIS A 39 -3.17 -10.90 1.84
N GLY A 40 -2.72 -10.26 2.92
CA GLY A 40 -1.73 -10.82 3.84
C GLY A 40 -0.37 -11.05 3.19
N ILE A 41 0.13 -10.07 2.41
CA ILE A 41 1.40 -10.14 1.66
C ILE A 41 2.44 -9.25 2.37
N PRO A 42 3.29 -9.80 3.26
CA PRO A 42 4.19 -8.99 4.09
C PRO A 42 5.22 -8.19 3.29
N GLY A 43 5.59 -8.66 2.09
CA GLY A 43 6.57 -8.01 1.22
C GLY A 43 6.16 -6.65 0.65
N LEU A 44 4.88 -6.28 0.76
CA LEU A 44 4.34 -5.00 0.30
C LEU A 44 4.15 -3.98 1.44
N LEU A 45 4.49 -4.35 2.68
CA LEU A 45 4.40 -3.43 3.81
C LEU A 45 5.46 -2.32 3.70
N PRO A 46 5.11 -1.06 4.05
CA PRO A 46 6.08 0.01 4.18
C PRO A 46 7.24 -0.44 5.07
N MET A 47 8.47 -0.15 4.65
CA MET A 47 9.62 -0.39 5.50
C MET A 47 9.45 0.50 6.74
N GLN A 48 9.37 -0.09 7.92
CA GLN A 48 9.34 0.67 9.17
C GLN A 48 10.65 1.48 9.22
N PRO A 49 10.61 2.80 9.46
CA PRO A 49 11.84 3.54 9.72
C PRO A 49 12.52 2.89 10.93
N ASN A 50 13.80 2.53 10.79
CA ASN A 50 14.60 2.07 11.93
C ASN A 50 14.60 3.18 12.98
N THR A 51 13.91 2.98 14.09
CA THR A 51 13.89 3.91 15.24
C THR A 51 15.22 3.94 16.01
N ASP A 52 16.25 3.22 15.55
CA ASP A 52 17.54 3.05 16.22
C ASP A 52 18.58 4.11 15.84
N SER A 53 18.16 5.27 15.32
CA SER A 53 19.09 6.33 14.92
C SER A 53 18.60 7.72 15.33
N GLU A 54 18.44 7.93 16.64
CA GLU A 54 18.64 9.26 17.22
C GLU A 54 20.10 9.38 17.69
N PRO A 55 20.90 10.34 17.19
CA PRO A 55 22.20 10.60 17.75
C PRO A 55 22.04 11.35 19.08
N VAL A 56 22.70 10.83 20.13
CA VAL A 56 22.89 11.50 21.43
C VAL A 56 23.78 12.73 21.27
#